data_AF-A0A1H6ULP5-F1
#
_entry.id   AF-A0A1H6ULP5-F1
#
_cell.length_a   1.000
_cell.length_b   1.000
_cell.length_c   1.000
_cell.angle_alpha   90.00
_cell.angle_beta   90.00
_cell.angle_gamma   90.00
#
_symmetry.space_group_name_H-M   'P 1'
#
loop_
_entity.id
_entity.type
_entity.pdbx_description
1 polymer ?
#
loop_
_entity_poly.entity_id
_entity_poly.type
_entity_poly.pdbx_seq_one_letter_code
_entity_poly.pdbx_strand_id
1 'polypeptide(L)'
;MENLHQFVSDIVRLWSLHQYRESLYKQAMTLENLGSLRRSCSQGYMISILFKKEILWIYDQVKSTLDDGDIQNCKMKQGLHTIIFSSEDESSITDMILEQENKTIRLYKSLLTNINLTHDASEILSEHLEKLNDINFNLKNQLIAKMPASQFIIQNAVA
;
A
#
# COMPACT_ATOMS: atom_id res chain seq x y z
N MET A 1 -15.50 21.81 2.11
CA MET A 1 -14.74 20.90 1.22
C MET A 1 -15.79 20.19 0.37
N GLU A 2 -15.86 20.50 -0.94
CA GLU A 2 -16.73 19.70 -1.82
C GLU A 2 -16.22 18.24 -1.78
N ASN A 3 -17.13 17.27 -1.63
CA ASN A 3 -16.81 15.83 -1.50
C ASN A 3 -16.14 15.38 -0.18
N LEU A 4 -16.39 16.06 0.95
CA LEU A 4 -15.85 15.67 2.28
C LEU A 4 -16.08 14.19 2.63
N HIS A 5 -17.27 13.65 2.36
CA HIS A 5 -17.57 12.23 2.61
C HIS A 5 -16.70 11.29 1.79
N GLN A 6 -16.49 11.60 0.52
CA GLN A 6 -15.64 10.79 -0.36
C GLN A 6 -14.19 10.85 0.11
N PHE A 7 -13.72 12.04 0.50
CA PHE A 7 -12.39 12.21 1.09
C PHE A 7 -12.21 11.37 2.34
N VAL A 8 -13.13 11.47 3.30
CA VAL A 8 -13.06 10.70 4.54
C VAL A 8 -13.12 9.20 4.27
N SER A 9 -13.98 8.77 3.35
CA SER A 9 -14.05 7.36 2.93
C SER A 9 -12.73 6.86 2.36
N ASP A 10 -12.08 7.63 1.48
CA ASP A 10 -10.81 7.25 0.87
C ASP A 10 -9.64 7.31 1.86
N ILE A 11 -9.64 8.25 2.81
CA ILE A 11 -8.67 8.31 3.92
C ILE A 11 -8.79 7.09 4.83
N VAL A 12 -10.02 6.72 5.21
CA VAL A 12 -10.28 5.49 5.98
C VAL A 12 -9.82 4.27 5.20
N ARG A 13 -10.06 4.23 3.87
CA ARG A 13 -9.61 3.16 2.99
C ARG A 13 -8.07 3.08 2.93
N LEU A 14 -7.38 4.21 2.85
CA LEU A 14 -5.91 4.28 2.90
C LEU A 14 -5.37 3.74 4.22
N TRP A 15 -5.99 4.11 5.34
CA TRP A 15 -5.61 3.62 6.65
C TRP A 15 -5.76 2.10 6.76
N SER A 16 -6.89 1.54 6.29
CA SER A 16 -7.09 0.08 6.23
C SER A 16 -6.05 -0.62 5.36
N LEU A 17 -5.70 -0.05 4.20
CA LEU A 17 -4.65 -0.62 3.36
C LEU A 17 -3.31 -0.66 4.08
N HIS A 18 -2.96 0.37 4.85
CA HIS A 18 -1.71 0.37 5.62
C HIS A 18 -1.73 -0.62 6.78
N GLN A 19 -2.86 -0.83 7.44
CA GLN A 19 -2.99 -1.93 8.41
C GLN A 19 -2.80 -3.30 7.77
N TYR A 20 -3.36 -3.49 6.58
CA TYR A 20 -3.17 -4.73 5.83
C TYR A 20 -1.72 -4.91 5.42
N ARG A 21 -1.07 -3.86 4.87
CA ARG A 21 0.35 -3.87 4.52
C ARG A 21 1.24 -4.20 5.72
N GLU A 22 0.98 -3.58 6.86
CA GLU A 22 1.69 -3.87 8.11
C GLU A 22 1.59 -5.36 8.45
N SER A 23 0.39 -5.91 8.41
CA SER A 23 0.13 -7.33 8.68
C SER A 23 0.81 -8.25 7.66
N LEU A 24 0.77 -7.88 6.39
CA LEU A 24 1.38 -8.60 5.27
C LEU A 24 2.89 -8.67 5.42
N TYR A 25 3.56 -7.54 5.64
CA TYR A 25 4.99 -7.53 5.83
C TYR A 25 5.42 -8.25 7.10
N LYS A 26 4.65 -8.10 8.19
CA LYS A 26 4.92 -8.80 9.44
C LYS A 26 4.87 -10.32 9.26
N GLN A 27 3.83 -10.83 8.61
CA GLN A 27 3.71 -12.27 8.36
C GLN A 27 4.69 -12.77 7.29
N ALA A 28 4.98 -11.97 6.27
CA ALA A 28 6.02 -12.31 5.30
C ALA A 28 7.35 -12.52 6.03
N MET A 29 7.74 -11.62 6.94
CA MET A 29 9.00 -11.76 7.67
C MET A 29 9.12 -13.02 8.55
N THR A 30 8.01 -13.70 8.90
CA THR A 30 8.07 -14.93 9.70
C THR A 30 8.41 -16.17 8.88
N LEU A 31 8.39 -16.10 7.55
CA LEU A 31 8.74 -17.26 6.73
C LEU A 31 10.27 -17.41 6.64
N GLU A 32 10.74 -18.65 6.63
CA GLU A 32 12.18 -18.96 6.71
C GLU A 32 12.92 -18.58 5.41
N ASN A 33 12.24 -18.69 4.26
CA ASN A 33 12.83 -18.63 2.91
C ASN A 33 12.74 -17.26 2.21
N LEU A 34 12.78 -16.13 2.94
CA LEU A 34 12.65 -14.80 2.30
C LEU A 34 13.93 -14.21 1.70
N GLY A 35 15.11 -14.76 1.98
CA GLY A 35 16.38 -14.24 1.44
C GLY A 35 16.49 -12.71 1.47
N SER A 36 16.64 -12.10 0.29
CA SER A 36 16.74 -10.65 0.09
C SER A 36 15.42 -9.89 0.34
N LEU A 37 14.27 -10.53 0.11
CA LEU A 37 12.95 -9.93 0.32
C LEU A 37 12.72 -9.57 1.79
N ARG A 38 13.36 -10.26 2.75
CA ARG A 38 13.23 -9.97 4.19
C ARG A 38 13.58 -8.51 4.52
N ARG A 39 14.61 -7.95 3.87
CA ARG A 39 14.98 -6.54 4.06
C ARG A 39 13.89 -5.60 3.52
N SER A 40 13.37 -5.89 2.33
CA SER A 40 12.27 -5.14 1.72
C SER A 40 11.01 -5.18 2.60
N CYS A 41 10.67 -6.34 3.17
CA CYS A 41 9.55 -6.49 4.09
C CYS A 41 9.76 -5.72 5.39
N SER A 42 10.96 -5.73 5.96
CA SER A 42 11.26 -4.95 7.17
C SER A 42 11.09 -3.45 6.93
N GLN A 43 11.61 -2.95 5.82
CA GLN A 43 11.44 -1.55 5.44
C GLN A 43 9.96 -1.21 5.17
N GLY A 44 9.26 -2.07 4.41
CA GLY A 44 7.83 -1.92 4.12
C GLY A 44 6.97 -1.90 5.38
N TYR A 45 7.28 -2.75 6.36
CA TYR A 45 6.62 -2.79 7.66
C TYR A 45 6.75 -1.45 8.40
N MET A 46 7.97 -0.94 8.53
CA MET A 46 8.20 0.34 9.22
C MET A 46 7.49 1.50 8.52
N ILE A 47 7.54 1.54 7.18
CA ILE A 47 6.87 2.57 6.39
C ILE A 47 5.34 2.48 6.52
N SER A 48 4.77 1.27 6.53
CA SER A 48 3.32 1.09 6.70
C SER A 48 2.82 1.62 8.06
N ILE A 49 3.61 1.45 9.12
CA ILE A 49 3.29 1.99 10.45
C ILE A 49 3.34 3.52 10.44
N LEU A 50 4.39 4.09 9.84
CA LEU A 50 4.55 5.54 9.76
C LEU A 50 3.38 6.17 9.00
N PHE A 51 3.11 5.67 7.79
CA PHE A 51 2.05 6.19 6.94
C PHE A 51 0.69 6.05 7.61
N LYS A 52 0.42 4.95 8.32
CA LYS A 52 -0.82 4.79 9.09
C LYS A 52 -1.02 5.92 10.12
N LYS A 53 0.06 6.36 10.79
CA LYS A 53 0.00 7.47 11.76
C LYS A 53 -0.24 8.81 11.06
N GLU A 54 0.41 9.06 9.95
CA GLU A 54 0.23 10.31 9.17
C GLU A 54 -1.17 10.37 8.53
N ILE A 55 -1.68 9.26 8.00
CA ILE A 55 -3.07 9.18 7.53
C ILE A 55 -4.07 9.43 8.67
N LEU A 56 -3.82 8.89 9.87
CA LEU A 56 -4.64 9.19 11.04
C LEU A 56 -4.58 10.68 11.41
N TRP A 57 -3.40 11.30 11.33
CA TRP A 57 -3.25 12.73 11.55
C TRP A 57 -4.06 13.55 10.53
N ILE A 58 -4.03 13.18 9.24
CA ILE A 58 -4.85 13.82 8.19
C ILE A 58 -6.35 13.68 8.51
N TYR A 59 -6.80 12.48 8.90
CA TYR A 59 -8.18 12.26 9.33
C TYR A 59 -8.55 13.15 10.52
N ASP A 60 -7.65 13.26 11.50
CA ASP A 60 -7.88 14.06 12.70
C ASP A 60 -8.03 15.56 12.42
N GLN A 61 -7.48 16.07 11.31
CA GLN A 61 -7.69 17.46 10.89
C GLN A 61 -9.12 17.73 10.39
N VAL A 62 -9.81 16.71 9.87
CA VAL A 62 -11.15 16.87 9.29
C VAL A 62 -12.25 16.28 10.16
N LYS A 63 -11.93 15.41 11.13
CA LYS A 63 -12.94 14.72 11.95
C LYS A 63 -13.85 15.66 12.73
N SER A 64 -13.36 16.83 13.14
CA SER A 64 -14.14 17.83 13.89
C SER A 64 -15.20 18.51 13.03
N THR A 65 -15.11 18.35 11.71
CA THR A 65 -16.06 18.90 10.73
C THR A 65 -17.09 17.87 10.26
N LEU A 66 -17.03 16.65 10.79
CA LEU A 66 -17.98 15.57 10.47
C LEU A 66 -19.17 15.60 11.43
N ASP A 67 -20.36 15.42 10.89
CA ASP A 67 -21.57 15.21 11.68
C ASP A 67 -21.74 13.71 12.01
N ASP A 68 -22.51 13.38 13.07
CA ASP A 68 -22.72 12.00 13.53
C ASP A 68 -23.24 11.06 12.43
N GLY A 69 -24.00 11.58 11.46
CA GLY A 69 -24.49 10.83 10.30
C GLY A 69 -23.38 10.40 9.33
N ASP A 70 -22.29 11.17 9.25
CA ASP A 70 -21.18 10.97 8.32
C ASP A 70 -20.28 9.82 8.79
N ILE A 71 -20.14 9.73 10.12
CA ILE A 71 -19.38 8.68 10.81
C ILE A 71 -20.04 7.31 10.60
N GLN A 72 -21.37 7.24 10.57
CA GLN A 72 -22.11 5.98 10.38
C GLN A 72 -21.98 5.39 8.97
N ASN A 73 -21.75 6.23 7.96
CA ASN A 73 -21.50 5.80 6.58
C ASN A 73 -20.06 5.30 6.36
N CYS A 74 -19.12 5.68 7.23
CA CYS A 74 -17.72 5.27 7.19
C CYS A 74 -17.46 3.92 7.88
N LYS A 75 -18.48 3.07 8.05
CA LYS A 75 -18.30 1.73 8.65
C LYS A 75 -17.29 0.93 7.81
N MET A 76 -16.11 0.72 8.41
CA MET A 76 -15.05 -0.14 7.91
C MET A 76 -15.57 -1.56 7.69
N LYS A 77 -16.12 -1.84 6.50
CA LYS A 77 -16.39 -3.20 6.04
C LYS A 77 -15.12 -3.82 5.48
N GLN A 78 -14.04 -3.84 6.26
CA GLN A 78 -12.89 -4.68 5.99
C GLN A 78 -12.61 -5.47 7.26
N GLY A 79 -13.20 -6.66 7.32
CA GLY A 79 -12.80 -7.64 8.33
C GLY A 79 -11.30 -7.91 8.20
N LEU A 80 -10.67 -8.30 9.30
CA LEU A 80 -9.30 -8.83 9.29
C LEU A 80 -9.23 -9.86 8.15
N HIS A 81 -8.63 -9.47 7.02
CA HIS A 81 -8.32 -10.43 5.98
C HIS A 81 -7.21 -11.30 6.56
N THR A 82 -7.54 -12.56 6.86
CA THR A 82 -6.53 -13.57 7.17
C THR A 82 -5.60 -13.65 5.97
N ILE A 83 -4.36 -13.23 6.15
CA ILE A 83 -3.34 -13.36 5.12
C ILE A 83 -2.87 -14.81 5.19
N ILE A 84 -3.05 -15.52 4.09
CA ILE A 84 -2.62 -16.92 3.97
C ILE A 84 -1.65 -16.96 2.80
N PHE A 85 -0.37 -17.17 3.11
CA PHE A 85 0.62 -17.49 2.09
C PHE A 85 0.35 -18.92 1.62
N SER A 86 -0.11 -19.09 0.39
CA SER A 86 -0.35 -20.40 -0.22
C SER A 86 0.93 -21.16 -0.57
N SER A 87 2.07 -20.45 -0.60
CA SER A 87 3.39 -21.03 -0.79
C SER A 87 4.43 -20.25 0.02
N GLU A 88 5.48 -20.94 0.45
CA GLU A 88 6.67 -20.32 1.05
C GLU A 88 7.68 -19.84 -0.01
N ASP A 89 7.34 -19.95 -1.29
CA ASP A 89 8.18 -19.50 -2.39
C ASP A 89 8.28 -17.96 -2.42
N GLU A 90 9.51 -17.47 -2.48
CA GLU A 90 9.82 -16.04 -2.41
C GLU A 90 9.22 -15.26 -3.59
N SER A 91 9.13 -15.85 -4.79
CA SER A 91 8.54 -15.20 -5.97
C SER A 91 7.06 -14.94 -5.74
N SER A 92 6.33 -15.96 -5.29
CA SER A 92 4.90 -15.89 -5.04
C SER A 92 4.56 -14.91 -3.91
N ILE A 93 5.39 -14.85 -2.87
CA ILE A 93 5.30 -13.83 -1.80
C ILE A 93 5.54 -12.43 -2.37
N THR A 94 6.56 -12.27 -3.22
CA THR A 94 6.91 -11.00 -3.87
C THR A 94 5.75 -10.50 -4.74
N ASP A 95 5.13 -11.37 -5.51
CA ASP A 95 3.98 -11.04 -6.37
C ASP A 95 2.78 -10.55 -5.55
N MET A 96 2.47 -11.22 -4.43
CA MET A 96 1.37 -10.78 -3.55
C MET A 96 1.66 -9.41 -2.91
N ILE A 97 2.91 -9.17 -2.50
CA ILE A 97 3.32 -7.84 -1.99
C ILE A 97 3.19 -6.80 -3.11
N LEU A 98 3.67 -7.08 -4.32
CA LEU A 98 3.56 -6.17 -5.47
C LEU A 98 2.11 -5.84 -5.82
N GLU A 99 1.22 -6.83 -5.81
CA GLU A 99 -0.21 -6.61 -6.03
C GLU A 99 -0.76 -5.62 -5.00
N GLN A 100 -0.42 -5.82 -3.72
CA GLN A 100 -0.85 -4.93 -2.66
C GLN A 100 -0.28 -3.51 -2.80
N GLU A 101 1.02 -3.37 -3.09
CA GLU A 101 1.63 -2.05 -3.33
C GLU A 101 0.97 -1.33 -4.50
N ASN A 102 0.67 -2.03 -5.59
CA ASN A 102 -0.02 -1.46 -6.75
C ASN A 102 -1.43 -0.99 -6.40
N LYS A 103 -2.19 -1.74 -5.58
CA LYS A 103 -3.51 -1.32 -5.09
C LYS A 103 -3.41 -0.04 -4.27
N THR A 104 -2.44 0.04 -3.36
CA THR A 104 -2.21 1.24 -2.54
C THR A 104 -1.82 2.44 -3.40
N ILE A 105 -0.88 2.30 -4.33
CA ILE A 105 -0.46 3.36 -5.25
C ILE A 105 -1.64 3.91 -6.07
N ARG A 106 -2.52 3.05 -6.60
CA ARG A 106 -3.70 3.49 -7.35
C ARG A 106 -4.63 4.35 -6.50
N LEU A 107 -4.82 4.01 -5.23
CA LEU A 107 -5.65 4.81 -4.34
C LEU A 107 -5.02 6.18 -4.04
N TYR A 108 -3.73 6.25 -3.77
CA TYR A 108 -3.02 7.53 -3.61
C TYR A 108 -3.16 8.42 -4.85
N LYS A 109 -2.93 7.86 -6.04
CA LYS A 109 -3.09 8.58 -7.31
C LYS A 109 -4.51 9.12 -7.49
N SER A 110 -5.52 8.30 -7.21
CA SER A 110 -6.93 8.70 -7.27
C SER A 110 -7.21 9.85 -6.31
N LEU A 111 -6.74 9.77 -5.07
CA LEU A 111 -7.01 10.77 -4.05
C LEU A 111 -6.34 12.11 -4.36
N LEU A 112 -5.09 12.09 -4.83
CA LEU A 112 -4.35 13.30 -5.25
C LEU A 112 -4.93 13.96 -6.52
N THR A 113 -5.62 13.21 -7.38
CA THR A 113 -6.18 13.75 -8.63
C THR A 113 -7.60 14.30 -8.45
N ASN A 114 -8.40 13.67 -7.59
CA ASN A 114 -9.86 13.87 -7.57
C ASN A 114 -10.37 14.71 -6.40
N ILE A 115 -9.50 15.08 -5.45
CA ILE A 115 -9.91 15.74 -4.21
C ILE A 115 -9.09 17.01 -4.00
N ASN A 116 -9.76 18.11 -3.67
CA ASN A 116 -9.10 19.35 -3.31
C ASN A 116 -8.61 19.27 -1.85
N LEU A 117 -7.35 18.89 -1.69
CA LEU A 117 -6.70 18.68 -0.39
C LEU A 117 -6.15 19.99 0.18
N THR A 118 -5.97 20.03 1.50
CA THR A 118 -5.11 21.07 2.10
C THR A 118 -3.67 20.89 1.62
N HIS A 119 -2.89 21.97 1.65
CA HIS A 119 -1.47 21.92 1.25
C HIS A 119 -0.72 20.80 1.99
N ASP A 120 -0.79 20.79 3.33
CA ASP A 120 -0.10 19.81 4.17
C ASP A 120 -0.55 18.37 3.89
N ALA A 121 -1.85 18.14 3.69
CA ALA A 121 -2.33 16.80 3.36
C ALA A 121 -1.84 16.38 1.96
N SER A 122 -1.87 17.28 0.98
CA SER A 122 -1.38 17.01 -0.37
C SER A 122 0.11 16.68 -0.40
N GLU A 123 0.91 17.40 0.37
CA GLU A 123 2.36 17.21 0.49
C GLU A 123 2.67 15.83 1.09
N ILE A 124 2.12 15.52 2.28
CA ILE A 124 2.29 14.22 2.95
C ILE A 124 1.89 13.06 2.02
N LEU A 125 0.73 13.18 1.35
CA LEU A 125 0.22 12.12 0.49
C LEU A 125 1.06 11.96 -0.80
N SER A 126 1.69 13.03 -1.28
CA SER A 126 2.60 12.99 -2.43
C SER A 126 3.93 12.33 -2.07
N GLU A 127 4.51 12.67 -0.92
CA GLU A 127 5.71 12.01 -0.39
C GLU A 127 5.48 10.52 -0.15
N HIS A 128 4.31 10.17 0.40
CA HIS A 128 3.91 8.76 0.54
C HIS A 128 3.89 8.06 -0.82
N LEU A 129 3.28 8.68 -1.83
CA LEU A 129 3.17 8.11 -3.17
C LEU A 129 4.54 7.90 -3.80
N GLU A 130 5.45 8.87 -3.70
CA GLU A 130 6.83 8.74 -4.17
C GLU A 130 7.50 7.53 -3.52
N LYS A 131 7.41 7.44 -2.18
CA LYS A 131 8.04 6.34 -1.46
C LYS A 131 7.46 4.97 -1.81
N LEU A 132 6.15 4.89 -2.05
CA LEU A 132 5.51 3.65 -2.51
C LEU A 132 6.01 3.25 -3.89
N ASN A 133 6.21 4.21 -4.80
CA ASN A 133 6.76 3.92 -6.13
C ASN A 133 8.20 3.38 -6.02
N ASP A 134 9.03 3.94 -5.14
CA ASP A 134 10.38 3.42 -4.88
C ASP A 134 10.36 1.97 -4.39
N ILE A 135 9.51 1.66 -3.42
CA ILE A 135 9.37 0.30 -2.88
C ILE A 135 8.93 -0.64 -4.00
N ASN A 136 7.91 -0.25 -4.77
CA ASN A 136 7.38 -1.05 -5.86
C ASN A 136 8.44 -1.31 -6.95
N PHE A 137 9.22 -0.30 -7.31
CA PHE A 137 10.33 -0.42 -8.25
C PHE A 137 11.40 -1.39 -7.74
N ASN A 138 11.80 -1.26 -6.47
CA ASN A 138 12.80 -2.13 -5.85
C ASN A 138 12.35 -3.59 -5.77
N LEU A 139 11.06 -3.84 -5.47
CA LEU A 139 10.47 -5.17 -5.44
C LEU A 139 10.44 -5.80 -6.84
N LYS A 140 10.05 -5.03 -7.87
CA LYS A 140 10.09 -5.51 -9.28
C LYS A 140 11.48 -5.89 -9.72
N ASN A 141 12.49 -5.08 -9.39
CA ASN A 141 13.88 -5.38 -9.72
C ASN A 141 14.38 -6.65 -9.04
N GLN A 142 13.98 -6.89 -7.78
CA GLN A 142 14.31 -8.13 -7.08
C GLN A 142 13.66 -9.35 -7.73
N LEU A 143 12.43 -9.22 -8.22
CA LEU A 143 11.73 -10.29 -8.95
C LEU A 143 12.45 -10.60 -10.28
N ILE A 144 12.75 -9.58 -11.07
CA ILE A 144 13.43 -9.72 -12.38
C ILE A 144 14.82 -10.36 -12.22
N ALA A 145 15.60 -9.93 -11.22
CA ALA A 145 16.93 -10.47 -10.96
C ALA A 145 16.93 -11.97 -10.61
N LYS A 146 15.76 -12.53 -10.26
CA LYS A 146 15.57 -13.95 -9.92
C LYS A 146 14.98 -14.78 -11.05
N MET A 147 14.56 -14.17 -12.15
CA MET A 147 14.04 -14.91 -13.30
C MET A 147 15.19 -15.65 -14.00
N PRO A 148 15.05 -16.96 -14.29
CA PRO A 148 16.05 -17.71 -15.02
C PRO A 148 16.22 -17.14 -16.44
N ALA A 149 17.46 -17.07 -16.93
CA ALA A 149 17.83 -16.47 -18.23
C ALA A 149 17.07 -17.05 -19.45
N SER A 150 16.46 -18.23 -19.30
CA SER A 150 15.62 -18.87 -20.32
C SER A 150 14.31 -18.12 -20.63
N GLN A 151 13.87 -17.17 -19.79
CA GLN A 151 12.67 -16.35 -20.04
C GLN A 151 12.95 -15.03 -20.76
N PHE A 152 14.22 -14.61 -20.88
CA PHE A 152 14.60 -13.39 -21.62
C PHE A 152 14.52 -13.55 -23.15
N ILE A 153 14.53 -14.79 -23.66
CA ILE A 153 14.64 -15.05 -25.11
C ILE A 153 13.28 -14.91 -25.84
N ILE A 154 12.15 -15.01 -25.14
CA ILE A 154 10.83 -15.06 -25.79
C ILE A 154 10.31 -13.65 -26.17
N GLN A 155 10.80 -12.57 -25.55
CA GLN A 155 10.34 -11.21 -25.90
C GLN A 155 11.07 -10.59 -27.11
N ASN A 156 12.19 -11.16 -27.56
CA ASN A 156 12.93 -10.64 -28.72
C ASN A 156 12.72 -11.45 -30.02
N ALA A 157 11.80 -12.43 -30.01
CA ALA A 157 11.51 -13.28 -31.17
C ALA A 157 10.21 -12.93 -31.90
N VAL A 158 9.50 -11.88 -31.47
CA VAL A 158 8.32 -11.34 -32.16
C VAL A 158 8.55 -9.86 -32.46
N ALA A 159 9.51 -9.62 -33.37
CA ALA A 159 9.65 -8.38 -34.11
C ALA A 159 9.21 -8.61 -35.56
#